data_AF-A0A3E4WY80-F1
#
_entry.id   AF-A0A3E4WY80-F1
#
_cell.length_a   1.000
_cell.length_b   1.000
_cell.length_c   1.000
_cell.angle_alpha   90.00
_cell.angle_beta   90.00
_cell.angle_gamma   90.00
#
_symmetry.space_group_name_H-M   'P 1'
#
loop_
_entity.id
_entity.type
_entity.pdbx_description
1 polymer ?
#
loop_
_entity_poly.entity_id
_entity_poly.type
_entity_poly.pdbx_seq_one_letter_code
_entity_poly.pdbx_strand_id
1 'polypeptide(L)'
;MTAEEFEQVKECARCAAVEQIHDFIILMVKEGKEDSQDQEHGFAVEVIREALNRYRFESAESTIRKYVDWLVRRHAELNHVMQQDDTYSIRHNAIVLEYIVKKPMSHVQIEKKLGISDGTFKRYIDICIHELADILFLNYISDNSV
;
A
#
# COMPACT_ATOMS: atom_id res chain seq x y z
N MET A 1 3.06 7.97 -33.68
CA MET A 1 2.52 7.64 -32.35
C MET A 1 1.55 8.74 -31.95
N THR A 2 0.26 8.43 -31.96
CA THR A 2 -0.80 9.32 -31.49
C THR A 2 -0.82 9.36 -29.96
N ALA A 3 -1.53 10.32 -29.37
CA ALA A 3 -1.68 10.40 -27.91
C ALA A 3 -2.36 9.15 -27.33
N GLU A 4 -3.25 8.54 -28.11
CA GLU A 4 -3.97 7.31 -27.75
C GLU A 4 -3.04 6.09 -27.78
N GLU A 5 -2.18 5.98 -28.80
CA GLU A 5 -1.14 4.95 -28.87
C GLU A 5 -0.11 5.08 -27.72
N PHE A 6 0.19 6.31 -27.29
CA PHE A 6 1.11 6.54 -26.16
C PHE A 6 0.51 6.13 -24.80
N GLU A 7 -0.77 6.45 -24.56
CA GLU A 7 -1.42 6.00 -23.32
C GLU A 7 -1.63 4.49 -23.27
N GLN A 8 -1.91 3.84 -24.40
CA GLN A 8 -1.95 2.38 -24.47
C GLN A 8 -0.59 1.75 -24.15
N VAL A 9 0.50 2.32 -24.67
CA VAL A 9 1.87 1.83 -24.39
C VAL A 9 2.24 2.03 -22.92
N LYS A 10 1.84 3.15 -22.32
CA LYS A 10 2.09 3.45 -20.91
C LYS A 10 1.28 2.53 -19.99
N GLU A 11 0.03 2.22 -20.35
CA GLU A 11 -0.78 1.26 -19.62
C GLU A 11 -0.22 -0.17 -19.76
N CYS A 12 0.19 -0.59 -20.96
CA CYS A 12 0.91 -1.86 -21.14
C CYS A 12 2.19 -1.93 -20.31
N ALA A 13 2.98 -0.85 -20.25
CA ALA A 13 4.20 -0.81 -19.44
C ALA A 13 3.89 -0.86 -17.93
N ARG A 14 2.77 -0.26 -17.51
CA ARG A 14 2.26 -0.32 -16.14
C ARG A 14 1.84 -1.75 -15.78
N CYS A 15 1.03 -2.40 -16.62
CA CYS A 15 0.61 -3.78 -16.42
C CYS A 15 1.81 -4.73 -16.40
N ALA A 16 2.75 -4.60 -17.34
CA ALA A 16 3.95 -5.44 -17.37
C ALA A 16 4.86 -5.21 -16.15
N ALA A 17 4.94 -3.99 -15.62
CA ALA A 17 5.71 -3.71 -14.40
C ALA A 17 5.02 -4.28 -13.15
N VAL A 18 3.69 -4.20 -13.09
CA VAL A 18 2.90 -4.83 -12.03
C VAL A 18 3.03 -6.35 -12.11
N GLU A 19 2.95 -6.96 -13.30
CA GLU A 19 3.16 -8.38 -13.53
C GLU A 19 4.57 -8.82 -13.14
N GLN A 20 5.62 -8.07 -13.48
CA GLN A 20 6.99 -8.41 -13.07
C GLN A 20 7.21 -8.31 -11.56
N ILE A 21 6.60 -7.31 -10.90
CA ILE A 21 6.65 -7.16 -9.44
C ILE A 21 5.81 -8.25 -8.78
N HIS A 22 4.66 -8.59 -9.36
CA HIS A 22 3.80 -9.68 -8.93
C HIS A 22 4.50 -11.02 -9.08
N ASP A 23 5.16 -11.29 -10.20
CA ASP A 23 5.94 -12.51 -10.42
C ASP A 23 7.12 -12.58 -9.46
N PHE A 24 7.76 -11.45 -9.13
CA PHE A 24 8.79 -11.39 -8.11
C PHE A 24 8.22 -11.71 -6.71
N ILE A 25 7.05 -11.16 -6.36
CA ILE A 25 6.36 -11.47 -5.10
C ILE A 25 5.92 -12.95 -5.09
N ILE A 26 5.38 -13.48 -6.18
CA ILE A 26 5.00 -14.89 -6.32
C ILE A 26 6.21 -15.81 -6.27
N LEU A 27 7.35 -15.41 -6.85
CA LEU A 27 8.59 -16.20 -6.76
C LEU A 27 9.04 -16.29 -5.30
N MET A 28 8.97 -15.17 -4.57
CA MET A 28 9.22 -15.12 -3.13
C MET A 28 8.17 -15.94 -2.33
N VAL A 29 6.94 -16.07 -2.82
CA VAL A 29 5.83 -16.87 -2.23
C VAL A 29 5.96 -18.36 -2.52
N LYS A 30 6.32 -18.79 -3.74
CA LYS A 30 6.40 -20.20 -4.15
C LYS A 30 7.57 -20.94 -3.52
N GLU A 31 8.63 -20.24 -3.13
CA GLU A 31 9.67 -20.83 -2.29
C GLU A 31 9.20 -21.06 -0.83
N GLY A 32 7.99 -20.61 -0.47
CA GLY A 32 7.42 -20.66 0.87
C GLY A 32 5.96 -21.14 0.96
N LYS A 33 5.69 -22.38 0.54
CA LYS A 33 4.51 -23.23 0.92
C LYS A 33 3.10 -22.84 0.40
N GLU A 34 2.29 -23.90 0.28
CA GLU A 34 0.91 -23.96 -0.23
C GLU A 34 -0.15 -23.30 0.69
N ASP A 35 -1.21 -22.80 0.04
CA ASP A 35 -2.65 -22.71 0.41
C ASP A 35 -3.29 -21.50 1.14
N SER A 36 -4.52 -21.23 0.68
CA SER A 36 -5.69 -20.47 1.22
C SER A 36 -5.74 -18.92 1.18
N GLN A 37 -6.89 -18.37 0.77
CA GLN A 37 -7.19 -16.92 0.68
C GLN A 37 -7.00 -16.16 2.00
N ASP A 38 -7.31 -16.78 3.15
CA ASP A 38 -7.10 -16.17 4.47
C ASP A 38 -5.60 -16.09 4.82
N GLN A 39 -4.79 -17.07 4.37
CA GLN A 39 -3.33 -16.99 4.47
C GLN A 39 -2.74 -15.97 3.49
N GLU A 40 -3.29 -15.86 2.28
CA GLU A 40 -2.88 -14.84 1.30
C GLU A 40 -3.11 -13.42 1.85
N HIS A 41 -4.27 -13.16 2.46
CA HIS A 41 -4.56 -11.85 3.09
C HIS A 41 -3.61 -11.54 4.25
N GLY A 42 -3.44 -12.48 5.17
CA GLY A 42 -2.50 -12.35 6.28
C GLY A 42 -1.06 -12.14 5.81
N PHE A 43 -0.65 -12.85 4.76
CA PHE A 43 0.68 -12.69 4.16
C PHE A 43 0.87 -11.31 3.52
N ALA A 44 -0.10 -10.80 2.76
CA ALA A 44 0.05 -9.46 2.19
C ALA A 44 0.12 -8.38 3.28
N VAL A 45 -0.66 -8.51 4.36
CA VAL A 45 -0.56 -7.64 5.52
C VAL A 45 0.87 -7.63 6.09
N GLU A 46 1.51 -8.79 6.19
CA GLU A 46 2.91 -8.91 6.63
C GLU A 46 3.89 -8.29 5.63
N VAL A 47 3.72 -8.53 4.33
CA VAL A 47 4.54 -7.94 3.25
C VAL A 47 4.46 -6.42 3.26
N ILE A 48 3.25 -5.86 3.37
CA ILE A 48 3.05 -4.40 3.45
C ILE A 48 3.72 -3.85 4.71
N ARG A 49 3.54 -4.51 5.86
CA ARG A 49 4.17 -4.09 7.12
C ARG A 49 5.69 -4.08 7.01
N GLU A 50 6.29 -5.10 6.41
CA GLU A 50 7.74 -5.17 6.22
C GLU A 50 8.24 -4.10 5.23
N ALA A 51 7.55 -3.90 4.11
CA ALA A 51 7.88 -2.86 3.15
C ALA A 51 7.83 -1.46 3.77
N LEU A 52 6.81 -1.17 4.60
CA LEU A 52 6.68 0.08 5.34
C LEU A 52 7.81 0.27 6.36
N ASN A 53 8.17 -0.79 7.11
CA ASN A 53 9.27 -0.75 8.07
C ASN A 53 10.62 -0.45 7.39
N ARG A 54 10.82 -0.96 6.17
CA ARG A 54 12.05 -0.73 5.40
C ARG A 54 12.11 0.62 4.70
N TYR A 55 10.97 1.21 4.35
CA TYR A 55 10.83 2.39 3.49
C TYR A 55 11.87 3.52 3.74
N ARG A 56 12.15 3.83 5.01
CA ARG A 56 13.08 4.92 5.39
C ARG A 56 14.54 4.61 5.11
N PHE A 57 14.90 3.34 5.08
CA PHE A 57 16.26 2.85 4.83
C PHE A 57 16.52 2.59 3.34
N GLU A 58 15.45 2.50 2.55
CA GLU A 58 15.51 2.30 1.12
C GLU A 58 15.97 3.56 0.37
N SER A 59 16.80 3.36 -0.66
CA SER A 59 17.19 4.43 -1.58
C SER A 59 16.01 4.92 -2.42
N ALA A 60 16.08 6.14 -2.96
CA ALA A 60 15.03 6.70 -3.81
C ALA A 60 14.69 5.82 -5.04
N GLU A 61 15.67 5.08 -5.55
CA GLU A 61 15.50 4.22 -6.71
C GLU A 61 15.00 2.81 -6.40
N SER A 62 14.93 2.44 -5.11
CA SER A 62 14.54 1.11 -4.69
C SER A 62 13.09 0.77 -5.07
N THR A 63 12.91 -0.48 -5.51
CA THR A 63 11.59 -1.03 -5.85
C THR A 63 10.64 -0.98 -4.66
N ILE A 64 11.11 -1.26 -3.43
CA ILE A 64 10.30 -1.20 -2.21
C ILE A 64 9.77 0.23 -2.01
N ARG A 65 10.64 1.24 -2.13
CA ARG A 65 10.22 2.64 -1.98
C ARG A 65 9.22 3.06 -3.04
N LYS A 66 9.49 2.77 -4.32
CA LYS A 66 8.58 3.08 -5.44
C LYS A 66 7.21 2.42 -5.25
N TYR A 67 7.20 1.19 -4.75
CA TYR A 67 5.99 0.43 -4.51
C TYR A 67 5.16 0.98 -3.33
N VAL A 68 5.79 1.27 -2.20
CA VAL A 68 5.13 1.94 -1.06
C VAL A 68 4.60 3.31 -1.46
N ASP A 69 5.37 4.11 -2.21
CA ASP A 69 4.93 5.40 -2.72
C ASP A 69 3.67 5.26 -3.59
N TRP A 70 3.62 4.24 -4.46
CA TRP A 70 2.45 3.96 -5.28
C TRP A 70 1.23 3.56 -4.43
N LEU A 71 1.39 2.64 -3.48
CA LEU A 71 0.32 2.18 -2.60
C LEU A 71 -0.28 3.32 -1.76
N VAL A 72 0.57 4.14 -1.15
CA VAL A 72 0.13 5.28 -0.34
C VAL A 72 -0.61 6.30 -1.20
N ARG A 73 -0.14 6.59 -2.42
CA ARG A 73 -0.88 7.46 -3.36
C ARG A 73 -2.22 6.87 -3.74
N ARG A 74 -2.28 5.57 -4.04
CA ARG A 74 -3.53 4.89 -4.40
C ARG A 74 -4.56 4.93 -3.27
N HIS A 75 -4.10 4.73 -2.03
CA HIS A 75 -4.94 4.90 -0.84
C HIS A 75 -5.45 6.34 -0.70
N ALA A 76 -4.63 7.36 -0.98
CA ALA A 76 -5.08 8.75 -0.96
C ALA A 76 -6.18 9.04 -2.00
N GLU A 77 -6.06 8.47 -3.21
CA GLU A 77 -7.05 8.63 -4.28
C GLU A 77 -8.41 8.01 -3.92
N LEU A 78 -8.40 6.86 -3.23
CA LEU A 78 -9.62 6.18 -2.79
C LEU A 78 -10.37 6.94 -1.69
N ASN A 79 -9.75 7.90 -1.01
CA ASN A 79 -10.42 8.77 -0.05
C ASN A 79 -11.63 9.50 -0.68
N HIS A 80 -11.54 9.84 -1.97
CA HIS A 80 -12.66 10.47 -2.69
C HIS A 80 -13.84 9.52 -2.93
N VAL A 81 -13.62 8.21 -2.93
CA VAL A 81 -14.66 7.19 -3.04
C VAL A 81 -15.22 6.84 -1.66
N MET A 82 -14.35 6.81 -0.65
CA MET A 82 -14.66 6.46 0.75
C MET A 82 -15.22 7.63 1.58
N GLN A 83 -15.80 8.66 0.95
CA GLN A 83 -16.31 9.89 1.61
C GLN A 83 -17.31 9.67 2.75
N GLN A 84 -17.81 8.44 2.94
CA GLN A 84 -18.71 8.07 4.03
C GLN A 84 -17.98 7.63 5.31
N ASP A 85 -16.67 7.39 5.25
CA ASP A 85 -15.84 7.08 6.41
C ASP A 85 -14.94 8.28 6.75
N ASP A 86 -15.40 9.09 7.70
CA ASP A 86 -14.69 10.27 8.21
C ASP A 86 -13.30 9.94 8.78
N THR A 87 -13.04 8.67 9.11
CA THR A 87 -11.77 8.23 9.69
C THR A 87 -10.77 7.70 8.66
N TYR A 88 -11.19 7.52 7.39
CA TYR A 88 -10.31 7.03 6.31
C TYR A 88 -9.09 7.95 6.09
N SER A 89 -9.33 9.26 6.04
CA SER A 89 -8.26 10.25 5.91
C SER A 89 -7.32 10.26 7.13
N ILE A 90 -7.83 9.96 8.33
CA ILE A 90 -7.03 9.89 9.56
C ILE A 90 -6.12 8.65 9.52
N ARG A 91 -6.64 7.50 9.09
CA ARG A 91 -5.86 6.26 8.90
C ARG A 91 -4.73 6.45 7.88
N HIS A 92 -5.05 7.05 6.73
CA HIS A 92 -4.04 7.41 5.73
C HIS A 92 -2.92 8.28 6.33
N ASN A 93 -3.30 9.36 7.02
CA ASN A 93 -2.35 10.27 7.63
C ASN A 93 -1.51 9.59 8.73
N ALA A 94 -2.07 8.62 9.46
CA ALA A 94 -1.34 7.83 10.44
C ALA A 94 -0.18 7.06 9.78
N ILE A 95 -0.42 6.35 8.67
CA ILE A 95 0.65 5.65 7.93
C ILE A 95 1.71 6.63 7.41
N VAL A 96 1.30 7.77 6.85
CA VAL A 96 2.24 8.78 6.34
C VAL A 96 3.15 9.30 7.45
N LEU A 97 2.58 9.63 8.61
CA LEU A 97 3.34 10.13 9.76
C LEU A 97 4.21 9.05 10.41
N GLU A 98 3.77 7.80 10.41
CA GLU A 98 4.52 6.70 11.02
C GLU A 98 5.70 6.26 10.14
N TYR A 99 5.50 6.12 8.84
CA TYR A 99 6.45 5.45 7.95
C TYR A 99 7.10 6.36 6.92
N ILE A 100 6.35 7.32 6.36
CA ILE A 100 6.75 8.00 5.12
C ILE A 100 7.51 9.31 5.39
N VAL A 101 7.09 10.08 6.39
CA VAL A 101 7.76 11.35 6.70
C VAL A 101 9.23 11.13 7.05
N LYS A 102 10.07 12.02 6.53
CA LYS A 102 11.54 11.98 6.68
C LYS A 102 11.99 12.04 8.14
N LYS A 103 11.27 12.80 8.98
CA LYS A 103 11.59 12.95 10.41
C LYS A 103 10.59 12.10 11.21
N PRO A 104 11.05 11.01 11.85
CA PRO A 104 10.19 10.18 12.70
C PRO A 104 9.54 11.00 13.81
N MET A 105 8.30 10.64 14.13
CA MET A 105 7.53 11.18 15.25
C MET A 105 7.24 10.05 16.24
N SER A 106 7.16 10.35 17.53
CA SER A 106 6.67 9.36 18.49
C SER A 106 5.17 9.17 18.33
N HIS A 107 4.63 8.01 18.74
CA HIS A 107 3.20 7.73 18.65
C HIS A 107 2.36 8.84 19.32
N VAL A 108 2.80 9.34 20.50
CA VAL A 108 2.13 10.46 21.21
C VAL A 108 2.10 11.75 20.36
N GLN A 109 3.17 12.04 19.61
CA GLN A 109 3.19 13.20 18.72
C GLN A 109 2.23 13.03 17.54
N ILE A 110 2.14 11.81 16.99
CA ILE A 110 1.23 11.48 15.90
C ILE A 110 -0.22 11.56 16.38
N GLU A 111 -0.55 10.95 17.51
CA GLU A 111 -1.87 10.97 18.13
C GLU A 111 -2.35 12.41 18.36
N LYS A 112 -1.50 13.24 18.97
CA LYS A 112 -1.78 14.67 19.17
C LYS A 112 -1.98 15.42 17.85
N LYS A 113 -1.19 15.11 16.81
CA LYS A 113 -1.27 15.77 15.50
C LYS A 113 -2.54 15.38 14.74
N LEU A 114 -3.00 14.15 14.91
CA LEU A 114 -4.22 13.62 14.30
C LEU A 114 -5.48 13.92 15.11
N GLY A 115 -5.35 14.42 16.35
CA GLY A 115 -6.48 14.69 17.23
C GLY A 115 -7.19 13.42 17.72
N ILE A 116 -6.46 12.31 17.85
CA ILE A 116 -6.99 11.01 18.26
C ILE A 116 -6.52 10.64 19.67
N SER A 117 -7.31 9.83 20.38
CA SER A 117 -6.97 9.35 21.73
C SER A 117 -5.85 8.31 21.74
N ASP A 118 -5.10 8.28 22.84
CA ASP A 118 -4.05 7.28 23.11
C ASP A 118 -4.54 5.85 22.86
N GLY A 119 -3.78 5.09 22.06
CA GLY A 119 -4.09 3.72 21.67
C GLY A 119 -4.97 3.58 20.43
N THR A 120 -5.59 4.67 19.95
CA THR A 120 -6.32 4.67 18.66
C THR A 120 -5.36 4.60 17.48
N PHE A 121 -4.17 5.17 17.63
CA PHE A 121 -3.15 5.17 16.59
C PHE A 121 -2.79 3.77 16.10
N LYS A 122 -2.48 2.84 17.02
CA LYS A 122 -2.11 1.47 16.64
C LYS A 122 -3.22 0.79 15.82
N ARG A 123 -4.48 0.94 16.26
CA ARG A 123 -5.63 0.41 15.55
C ARG A 123 -5.75 1.00 14.14
N TYR A 124 -5.53 2.30 13.99
CA TYR A 124 -5.59 2.97 12.69
C TYR A 124 -4.45 2.58 11.76
N ILE A 125 -3.25 2.36 12.29
CA ILE A 125 -2.14 1.76 11.52
C ILE A 125 -2.51 0.35 11.05
N ASP A 126 -2.98 -0.50 11.95
CA ASP A 126 -3.34 -1.88 11.60
C ASP A 126 -4.45 -1.91 10.54
N ILE A 127 -5.52 -1.12 10.68
CA ILE A 127 -6.58 -1.03 9.66
C ILE A 127 -6.00 -0.53 8.33
N CYS A 128 -5.20 0.54 8.33
CA CYS A 128 -4.66 1.08 7.09
C CYS A 128 -3.74 0.09 6.37
N ILE A 129 -2.97 -0.73 7.10
CA ILE A 129 -2.17 -1.82 6.50
C ILE A 129 -3.07 -2.85 5.81
N HIS A 130 -4.22 -3.21 6.42
CA HIS A 130 -5.20 -4.09 5.77
C HIS A 130 -5.79 -3.42 4.53
N GLU A 131 -6.11 -2.12 4.58
CA GLU A 131 -6.60 -1.37 3.42
C GLU A 131 -5.56 -1.31 2.29
N LEU A 132 -4.28 -1.19 2.61
CA LEU A 132 -3.19 -1.26 1.63
C LEU A 132 -3.02 -2.66 1.04
N ALA A 133 -3.19 -3.71 1.86
CA ALA A 133 -3.23 -5.09 1.38
C ALA A 133 -4.45 -5.34 0.49
N ASP A 134 -5.62 -4.80 0.84
CA ASP A 134 -6.82 -4.84 0.02
C ASP A 134 -6.61 -4.08 -1.29
N ILE A 135 -5.92 -2.94 -1.31
CA ILE A 135 -5.58 -2.24 -2.55
C ILE A 135 -4.67 -3.10 -3.43
N LEU A 136 -3.72 -3.81 -2.82
CA LEU A 136 -2.87 -4.77 -3.54
C LEU A 136 -3.71 -5.92 -4.14
N PHE A 137 -4.70 -6.44 -3.42
CA PHE A 137 -5.55 -7.54 -3.87
C PHE A 137 -6.78 -7.15 -4.72
N LEU A 138 -7.36 -5.95 -4.56
CA LEU A 138 -8.55 -5.53 -5.29
C LEU A 138 -8.21 -5.06 -6.70
N ASN A 139 -7.01 -4.49 -6.92
CA ASN A 139 -6.50 -4.29 -8.28
C ASN A 139 -6.22 -5.64 -8.99
N TYR A 140 -6.25 -6.78 -8.29
CA TYR A 140 -6.17 -8.12 -8.88
C TYR A 140 -7.55 -8.68 -9.30
N ILE A 141 -8.68 -8.18 -8.77
CA ILE A 141 -10.03 -8.66 -9.13
C ILE A 141 -10.65 -7.83 -10.26
N SER A 142 -10.36 -6.53 -10.34
CA SER A 142 -10.91 -5.67 -11.41
C SER A 142 -10.26 -5.85 -12.78
N ASP A 143 -9.03 -6.37 -12.84
CA ASP A 143 -8.31 -6.63 -14.10
C ASP A 143 -8.55 -8.06 -14.65
N ASN A 144 -9.24 -8.93 -13.90
CA ASN A 144 -9.60 -10.29 -14.32
C ASN A 144 -11.08 -10.44 -14.74
N SER A 145 -11.83 -9.34 -14.87
CA SER A 145 -13.24 -9.34 -15.29
C SER A 145 -13.45 -8.72 -16.68
N VAL A 146 -12.70 -9.20 -17.68
CA VAL A 146 -13.01 -9.03 -19.11
C VAL A 146 -13.01 -10.39 -19.79
#